data_AF-A0A7V9HQD1-F1
#
_entry.id   AF-A0A7V9HQD1-F1
#
_cell.length_a   1.000
_cell.length_b   1.000
_cell.length_c   1.000
_cell.angle_alpha   90.00
_cell.angle_beta   90.00
_cell.angle_gamma   90.00
#
_symmetry.space_group_name_H-M   'P 1'
#
loop_
_entity.id
_entity.type
_entity.pdbx_description
1 polymer ?
#
loop_
_entity_poly.entity_id
_entity_poly.type
_entity_poly.pdbx_seq_one_letter_code
_entity_poly.pdbx_strand_id
1 'polypeptide(L)'
;MATASAWRYWHALETFEITLTEVSEHGSAVVVATSGRGIGRSSGAEVNARAAHLLDFADGKVVRWTAFQSHPDAIRAAERRTSA
;
A
#
# COMPACT_ATOMS: atom_id res chain seq x y z
N MET A 1 -19.82 -10.46 -18.20
CA MET A 1 -19.02 -9.98 -17.04
C MET A 1 -17.55 -10.06 -17.45
N ALA A 2 -16.93 -8.94 -17.85
CA ALA A 2 -15.55 -8.97 -18.33
C ALA A 2 -14.60 -9.16 -17.14
N THR A 3 -13.90 -10.29 -17.07
CA THR A 3 -12.73 -10.46 -16.22
C THR A 3 -11.66 -9.51 -16.74
N ALA A 4 -11.62 -8.30 -16.17
CA ALA A 4 -10.56 -7.37 -16.42
C ALA A 4 -9.30 -7.99 -15.82
N SER A 5 -8.46 -8.59 -16.67
CA SER A 5 -7.20 -9.17 -16.23
C SER A 5 -6.35 -8.05 -15.62
N ALA A 6 -5.97 -8.21 -14.36
CA ALA A 6 -5.12 -7.27 -13.62
C ALA A 6 -3.83 -6.92 -14.39
N TRP A 7 -3.37 -7.81 -15.27
CA TRP A 7 -2.22 -7.62 -16.15
C TRP A 7 -2.36 -6.40 -17.06
N ARG A 8 -3.58 -6.07 -17.53
CA ARG A 8 -3.80 -4.94 -18.44
C ARG A 8 -3.61 -3.58 -17.76
N TYR A 9 -3.72 -3.52 -16.44
CA TYR A 9 -3.55 -2.28 -15.67
C TYR A 9 -2.14 -2.10 -15.13
N TRP A 10 -1.30 -3.14 -15.18
CA TRP A 10 0.08 -3.09 -14.69
C TRP A 10 0.95 -2.03 -15.41
N HIS A 11 0.58 -1.67 -16.64
CA HIS A 11 1.23 -0.63 -17.45
C HIS A 11 0.36 0.62 -17.68
N ALA A 12 -0.73 0.77 -16.92
CA ALA A 12 -1.66 1.89 -17.10
C ALA A 12 -1.03 3.25 -16.81
N LEU A 13 0.07 3.27 -16.05
CA LEU A 13 0.84 4.47 -15.74
C LEU A 13 2.13 4.48 -16.59
N GLU A 14 2.47 5.67 -17.08
CA GLU A 14 3.71 5.90 -17.79
C GLU A 14 4.89 5.96 -16.83
N THR A 15 4.69 6.71 -15.75
CA THR A 15 5.55 6.76 -14.58
C THR A 15 4.67 6.60 -13.34
N PHE A 16 5.17 5.92 -12.32
CA PHE A 16 4.56 5.89 -10.99
C PHE A 16 5.65 5.77 -9.94
N GLU A 17 5.78 6.80 -9.13
CA GLU A 17 6.72 6.87 -8.03
C GLU A 17 5.95 6.67 -6.73
N ILE A 18 6.48 5.82 -5.84
CA ILE A 18 5.93 5.61 -4.51
C ILE A 18 6.97 6.07 -3.50
N THR A 19 6.58 6.98 -2.63
CA THR A 19 7.41 7.48 -1.54
C THR A 19 6.82 7.05 -0.21
N LEU A 20 7.68 6.58 0.68
CA LEU A 20 7.37 6.31 2.08
C LEU A 20 7.24 7.64 2.81
N THR A 21 6.09 7.91 3.41
CA THR A 21 5.85 9.17 4.13
C THR A 21 5.92 9.00 5.64
N GLU A 22 5.59 7.82 6.15
CA GLU A 22 5.59 7.52 7.57
C GLU A 22 5.79 6.02 7.79
N VAL A 23 6.50 5.66 8.85
CA VAL A 23 6.73 4.27 9.26
C VAL A 23 6.54 4.18 10.76
N SER A 24 5.80 3.18 11.22
CA SER A 24 5.63 2.88 12.64
C SER A 24 5.69 1.38 12.91
N GLU A 25 6.36 1.00 13.99
CA GLU A 25 6.53 -0.40 14.41
C GLU A 25 5.48 -0.78 15.45
N HIS A 26 4.91 -1.97 15.31
CA HIS A 26 3.83 -2.52 16.14
C HIS A 26 4.13 -3.99 16.46
N GLY A 27 5.08 -4.24 17.35
CA GLY A 27 5.50 -5.60 17.71
C GLY A 27 6.17 -6.33 16.53
N SER A 28 5.56 -7.42 16.05
CA SER A 28 6.04 -8.18 14.88
C SER A 28 5.51 -7.64 13.54
N ALA A 29 4.83 -6.49 13.54
CA ALA A 29 4.30 -5.86 12.35
C ALA A 29 4.79 -4.41 12.19
N VAL A 30 4.83 -3.94 10.94
CA VAL A 30 5.20 -2.57 10.58
C VAL A 30 4.07 -1.96 9.78
N VAL A 31 3.67 -0.74 10.15
CA VAL A 31 2.76 0.09 9.36
C VAL A 31 3.56 1.11 8.58
N VAL A 32 3.25 1.23 7.29
CA VAL A 32 3.92 2.10 6.35
C VAL A 32 2.90 2.93 5.60
N ALA A 33 2.98 4.26 5.69
CA ALA A 33 2.20 5.17 4.85
C ALA A 33 2.97 5.51 3.57
N THR A 34 2.25 5.58 2.46
CA THR A 34 2.81 5.86 1.13
C THR A 34 2.04 6.96 0.42
N SER A 35 2.77 7.74 -0.36
CA SER A 35 2.24 8.66 -1.35
C SER A 35 2.74 8.22 -2.73
N GLY A 36 1.81 8.08 -3.67
CA GLY A 36 2.10 7.74 -5.05
C GLY A 36 1.79 8.90 -5.99
N ARG A 37 2.65 9.17 -6.96
CA ARG A 37 2.37 10.11 -8.05
C ARG A 37 2.73 9.47 -9.38
N GLY A 38 1.89 9.69 -10.40
CA GLY A 38 2.15 9.20 -11.74
C GLY A 38 1.35 9.89 -12.83
N ILE A 39 1.54 9.42 -14.06
CA ILE A 39 0.82 9.92 -15.24
C ILE A 39 0.11 8.77 -15.92
N GLY A 40 -1.19 8.93 -16.17
CA GLY A 40 -1.99 7.96 -16.92
C GLY A 40 -1.52 7.88 -18.36
N ARG A 41 -1.01 6.71 -18.78
CA ARG A 41 -0.41 6.53 -20.12
C ARG A 41 -1.36 6.85 -21.27
N SER A 42 -2.65 6.55 -21.09
CA SER A 42 -3.68 6.76 -22.14
C SER A 42 -4.30 8.15 -22.12
N SER A 43 -4.28 8.83 -20.97
CA SER A 43 -5.00 10.10 -20.75
C SER A 43 -4.09 11.30 -20.59
N GLY A 44 -2.80 11.09 -20.29
CA GLY A 44 -1.88 12.14 -19.84
C GLY A 44 -2.23 12.76 -18.49
N ALA A 45 -3.25 12.22 -17.77
CA ALA A 45 -3.73 12.82 -16.54
C ALA A 45 -2.79 12.52 -15.36
N GLU A 46 -2.61 13.52 -14.49
CA GLU A 46 -1.92 13.31 -13.21
C GLU A 46 -2.73 12.40 -12.30
N VAL A 47 -2.05 11.41 -11.72
CA VAL A 47 -2.59 10.49 -10.73
C VAL A 47 -1.87 10.72 -9.42
N ASN A 48 -2.63 10.96 -8.37
CA ASN A 48 -2.15 11.01 -6.99
C ASN A 48 -2.83 9.91 -6.19
N ALA A 49 -2.04 9.12 -5.48
CA ALA A 49 -2.51 8.02 -4.66
C ALA A 49 -1.97 8.15 -3.23
N ARG A 50 -2.76 7.73 -2.26
CA ARG A 50 -2.31 7.53 -0.89
C ARG A 50 -2.76 6.14 -0.45
N ALA A 51 -1.89 5.47 0.28
CA ALA A 51 -2.20 4.18 0.88
C ALA A 51 -1.41 4.00 2.16
N ALA A 52 -1.85 3.07 2.99
CA ALA A 52 -1.05 2.53 4.06
C ALA A 52 -0.96 1.01 3.93
N HIS A 53 0.13 0.45 4.41
CA HIS A 53 0.40 -0.98 4.34
C HIS A 53 0.75 -1.48 5.73
N LEU A 54 0.11 -2.56 6.16
CA LEU A 54 0.50 -3.33 7.32
C LEU A 54 1.26 -4.56 6.84
N LEU A 55 2.50 -4.68 7.29
CA LEU A 55 3.43 -5.75 6.95
C LEU A 55 3.70 -6.57 8.20
N ASP A 56 3.29 -7.84 8.22
CA ASP A 56 3.63 -8.76 9.30
C ASP A 56 4.91 -9.52 8.95
N PHE A 57 5.78 -9.66 9.93
CA PHE A 57 7.07 -10.32 9.77
C PHE A 57 7.17 -11.62 10.57
N ALA A 58 7.85 -12.61 9.97
CA ALA A 58 8.38 -13.78 10.66
C ALA A 58 9.81 -14.01 10.18
N ASP A 59 10.77 -14.14 11.10
CA ASP A 59 12.20 -14.32 10.79
C ASP A 59 12.75 -13.28 9.79
N GLY A 60 12.38 -12.01 9.98
CA GLY A 60 12.81 -10.90 9.12
C GLY A 60 12.19 -10.87 7.72
N LYS A 61 11.23 -11.76 7.43
CA LYS A 61 10.54 -11.83 6.13
C LYS A 61 9.10 -11.34 6.25
N VAL A 62 8.63 -10.57 5.29
CA VAL A 62 7.22 -10.21 5.19
C VAL A 62 6.42 -11.46 4.87
N VAL A 63 5.58 -11.91 5.80
CA VAL A 63 4.71 -13.08 5.65
C VAL A 63 3.27 -12.71 5.36
N ARG A 64 2.88 -11.45 5.58
CA ARG A 64 1.56 -10.94 5.21
C ARG A 64 1.62 -9.44 4.90
N TRP A 65 0.92 -9.05 3.84
CA TRP A 65 0.76 -7.65 3.41
C TRP A 65 -0.72 -7.34 3.35
N THR A 66 -1.17 -6.32 4.08
CA THR A 66 -2.53 -5.78 3.97
C THR A 66 -2.49 -4.32 3.57
N ALA A 67 -3.22 -3.94 2.51
CA ALA A 67 -3.32 -2.54 2.09
C ALA A 67 -4.57 -1.87 2.68
N PHE A 68 -4.42 -0.63 3.09
CA PHE A 68 -5.46 0.25 3.63
C PHE A 68 -5.47 1.55 2.84
N GLN A 69 -6.64 2.19 2.76
CA GLN A 69 -6.78 3.50 2.12
C GLN A 69 -6.22 4.64 2.99
N SER A 70 -6.05 4.42 4.30
CA SER A 70 -5.58 5.45 5.23
C SER A 70 -4.60 4.90 6.27
N HIS A 71 -3.67 5.76 6.70
CA HIS A 71 -2.71 5.43 7.77
C HIS A 71 -3.42 5.10 9.11
N PRO A 72 -4.42 5.87 9.58
CA PRO A 72 -5.13 5.55 10.82
C PRO A 72 -5.84 4.19 10.81
N ASP A 73 -6.35 3.74 9.67
CA ASP A 73 -6.97 2.41 9.56
C ASP A 73 -5.95 1.28 9.74
N ALA A 74 -4.76 1.45 9.14
CA ALA A 74 -3.68 0.49 9.27
C ALA A 74 -3.15 0.41 10.71
N ILE A 75 -2.99 1.56 11.38
CA ILE A 75 -2.62 1.63 12.81
C ILE A 75 -3.63 0.88 13.67
N ARG A 76 -4.92 1.21 13.55
CA ARG A 76 -5.98 0.53 14.31
C ARG A 76 -5.99 -0.98 14.06
N ALA A 77 -5.66 -1.41 12.84
CA ALA A 77 -5.57 -2.83 12.51
C ALA A 77 -4.33 -3.50 13.09
N ALA A 78 -3.21 -2.77 13.24
CA ALA A 78 -2.01 -3.25 13.91
C ALA A 78 -2.24 -3.40 15.42
N GLU A 79 -2.80 -2.37 16.06
CA GLU A 79 -3.09 -2.37 17.51
C GLU A 79 -4.01 -3.53 17.93
N ARG A 80 -5.04 -3.85 17.12
CA ARG A 80 -5.93 -4.99 17.39
C ARG A 80 -5.23 -6.36 17.36
N ARG A 81 -4.05 -6.47 16.73
CA ARG A 81 -3.28 -7.72 16.67
C ARG A 81 -2.36 -7.89 17.86
N THR A 82 -1.87 -6.79 18.42
CA THR A 82 -1.01 -6.82 19.61
C THR A 82 -1.80 -7.05 20.90
N SER A 83 -3.08 -6.68 20.91
CA SER A 83 -3.98 -6.86 22.07
C SER A 83 -4.64 -8.24 22.18
N ALA A 84 -4.26 -9.20 21.33
CA ALA A 84 -4.76 -10.57 21.30
C ALA A 84 -3.65 -11.56 21.67
#